data_AF-A0AAW5Z9I1-F1
#
_entry.id   AF-A0AAW5Z9I1-F1
#
_cell.length_a   1.000
_cell.length_b   1.000
_cell.length_c   1.000
_cell.angle_alpha   90.00
_cell.angle_beta   90.00
_cell.angle_gamma   90.00
#
_symmetry.space_group_name_H-M   'P 1'
#
loop_
_entity.id
_entity.type
_entity.pdbx_description
1 polymer ?
#
loop_
_entity_poly.entity_id
_entity_poly.type
_entity_poly.pdbx_seq_one_letter_code
_entity_poly.pdbx_strand_id
1 'polypeptide(L)'
;RYYGLNHFGWWTSIEDLQGNDLMPQLRQYVSKHGYVPPQQDTHTEASWNDTYAKARDVQALDPDTLPNTYLKYYLFPDYVVQHSNPEHTRANEVMEHREKQVFDACRAITAAGNSAAGKLEIDEHASYIVDLAAAIAFNTQERMLLIVPNNGAIHNFDDEAMVEIPCLVGHNGPEPLVVGD
;
A
#
# COMPACT_ATOMS: atom_id res chain seq x y z
N ARG A 1 -12.09 -7.66 3.28
CA ARG A 1 -12.31 -6.72 4.41
C ARG A 1 -10.95 -6.33 5.01
N TYR A 2 -10.82 -5.13 5.56
CA TYR A 2 -9.58 -4.58 6.14
C TYR A 2 -9.93 -3.65 7.30
N TYR A 3 -9.03 -3.48 8.26
CA TYR A 3 -9.09 -2.44 9.27
C TYR A 3 -7.70 -2.04 9.74
N GLY A 4 -7.56 -0.83 10.29
CA GLY A 4 -6.33 -0.36 10.88
C GLY A 4 -6.26 1.16 10.96
N LEU A 5 -5.08 1.68 11.28
CA LEU A 5 -4.69 3.05 10.97
C LEU A 5 -3.97 3.06 9.62
N ASN A 6 -3.74 4.24 9.06
CA ASN A 6 -2.88 4.35 7.89
C ASN A 6 -1.49 3.76 8.19
N HIS A 7 -1.00 2.93 7.27
CA HIS A 7 0.26 2.19 7.43
C HIS A 7 0.30 1.27 8.66
N PHE A 8 -0.85 0.88 9.21
CA PHE A 8 -0.95 0.03 10.39
C PHE A 8 -2.27 -0.74 10.39
N GLY A 9 -2.38 -1.78 9.57
CA GLY A 9 -3.64 -2.51 9.46
C GLY A 9 -3.50 -3.92 8.94
N TRP A 10 -4.63 -4.61 8.88
CA TRP A 10 -4.74 -6.03 8.56
C TRP A 10 -5.93 -6.31 7.65
N TRP A 11 -5.69 -7.15 6.64
CA TRP A 11 -6.77 -7.78 5.88
C TRP A 11 -7.33 -8.97 6.66
N THR A 12 -8.65 -9.01 6.80
CA THR A 12 -9.40 -10.06 7.51
C THR A 12 -10.19 -10.98 6.57
N SER A 13 -10.43 -10.54 5.33
CA SER A 13 -11.03 -11.38 4.29
C SER A 13 -10.56 -10.89 2.93
N ILE A 14 -10.20 -11.82 2.05
CA ILE A 14 -9.86 -11.55 0.66
C ILE A 14 -10.55 -12.61 -0.16
N GLU A 15 -11.49 -12.19 -0.99
CA GLU A 15 -12.33 -13.04 -1.82
C GLU A 15 -12.23 -12.54 -3.26
N ASP A 16 -12.46 -13.43 -4.23
CA ASP A 16 -12.74 -13.00 -5.59
C ASP A 16 -14.18 -12.44 -5.71
N LEU A 17 -14.52 -11.93 -6.89
CA LEU A 17 -15.85 -11.35 -7.13
C LEU A 17 -16.98 -12.39 -7.13
N GLN A 18 -16.67 -13.69 -7.15
CA GLN A 18 -17.64 -14.78 -7.00
C GLN A 18 -17.81 -15.20 -5.53
N GLY A 19 -17.05 -14.61 -4.62
CA GLY A 19 -17.09 -14.93 -3.18
C GLY A 19 -16.23 -16.13 -2.80
N ASN A 20 -15.32 -16.59 -3.66
CA ASN A 20 -14.39 -17.67 -3.29
C ASN A 20 -13.30 -17.10 -2.37
N ASP A 21 -13.10 -17.74 -1.22
CA ASP A 21 -12.09 -17.33 -0.24
C ASP A 21 -10.66 -17.59 -0.74
N LEU A 22 -9.87 -16.53 -0.85
CA LEU A 22 -8.47 -16.56 -1.31
C LEU A 22 -7.47 -16.59 -0.14
N MET A 23 -7.92 -16.32 1.09
CA MET A 23 -7.05 -16.27 2.28
C MET A 23 -6.23 -17.55 2.48
N PRO A 24 -6.75 -18.78 2.33
CA PRO A 24 -5.95 -19.99 2.54
C PRO A 24 -4.74 -20.07 1.62
N GLN A 25 -4.91 -19.74 0.34
CA GLN A 25 -3.84 -19.78 -0.65
C GLN A 25 -2.82 -18.66 -0.39
N LEU A 26 -3.30 -17.45 -0.09
CA LEU A 26 -2.45 -16.30 0.22
C LEU A 26 -1.60 -16.55 1.47
N ARG A 27 -2.19 -17.05 2.56
CA ARG A 27 -1.45 -17.37 3.80
C ARG A 27 -0.39 -18.46 3.57
N GLN A 28 -0.71 -19.48 2.79
CA GLN A 28 0.25 -20.53 2.45
C GLN A 28 1.47 -19.98 1.69
N TYR A 29 1.26 -18.99 0.83
CA TYR A 29 2.33 -18.34 0.07
C TYR A 29 3.13 -17.36 0.94
N VAL A 30 2.42 -16.45 1.60
CA VAL A 30 2.99 -15.34 2.39
C VAL A 30 3.85 -15.87 3.54
N SER A 31 3.44 -16.95 4.21
CA SER A 31 4.23 -17.58 5.27
C SER A 31 5.62 -18.06 4.82
N LYS A 32 5.86 -18.24 3.52
CA LYS A 32 7.15 -18.65 2.95
C LYS A 32 7.90 -17.49 2.29
N HIS A 33 7.18 -16.67 1.55
CA HIS A 33 7.75 -15.71 0.59
C HIS A 33 7.52 -14.24 0.96
N GLY A 34 6.68 -13.96 1.97
CA GLY A 34 6.14 -12.63 2.18
C GLY A 34 5.27 -12.22 0.98
N TYR A 35 5.28 -10.94 0.64
CA TYR A 35 4.59 -10.41 -0.54
C TYR A 35 5.47 -10.34 -1.78
N VAL A 36 6.61 -11.06 -1.83
CA VAL A 36 7.44 -11.12 -3.03
C VAL A 36 6.74 -12.03 -4.04
N PRO A 37 6.28 -11.55 -5.20
CA PRO A 37 5.58 -12.38 -6.18
C PRO A 37 6.52 -13.37 -6.89
N PRO A 38 5.99 -14.45 -7.50
CA PRO A 38 6.81 -15.43 -8.23
C PRO A 38 7.59 -14.83 -9.41
N GLN A 39 7.04 -13.79 -10.03
CA GLN A 39 7.68 -13.02 -11.09
C GLN A 39 8.18 -11.71 -10.46
N GLN A 40 9.49 -11.59 -10.29
CA GLN A 40 10.09 -10.37 -9.77
C GLN A 40 10.02 -9.27 -10.83
N ASP A 41 9.44 -8.14 -10.44
CA ASP A 41 9.54 -6.91 -11.19
C ASP A 41 10.97 -6.37 -11.09
N THR A 42 11.60 -6.18 -12.24
CA THR A 42 12.97 -5.66 -12.36
C THR A 42 13.11 -4.21 -11.92
N HIS A 43 12.00 -3.48 -11.77
CA HIS A 43 11.96 -2.10 -11.29
C HIS A 43 11.83 -2.00 -9.76
N THR A 44 11.54 -3.10 -9.07
CA THR A 44 11.44 -3.10 -7.60
C THR A 44 12.81 -2.94 -6.96
N GLU A 45 12.98 -1.86 -6.20
CA GLU A 45 14.24 -1.55 -5.51
C GLU A 45 14.49 -2.53 -4.34
N ALA A 46 15.75 -2.82 -4.04
CA ALA A 46 16.13 -3.85 -3.06
C ALA A 46 15.52 -3.59 -1.67
N SER A 47 15.43 -2.32 -1.25
CA SER A 47 14.81 -1.93 0.02
C SER A 47 13.31 -2.25 0.10
N TRP A 48 12.60 -2.21 -1.03
CA TRP A 48 11.20 -2.65 -1.12
C TRP A 48 11.07 -4.16 -1.11
N ASN A 49 11.93 -4.87 -1.84
CA ASN A 49 11.90 -6.34 -1.88
C ASN A 49 12.14 -6.97 -0.48
N ASP A 50 13.07 -6.42 0.32
CA ASP A 50 13.25 -6.85 1.72
C ASP A 50 12.00 -6.57 2.57
N THR A 51 11.38 -5.39 2.38
CA THR A 51 10.13 -5.02 3.07
C THR A 51 8.99 -6.00 2.76
N TYR A 52 8.83 -6.39 1.49
CA TYR A 52 7.82 -7.38 1.09
C TYR A 52 8.14 -8.78 1.64
N ALA A 53 9.40 -9.21 1.62
CA ALA A 53 9.79 -10.50 2.16
C ALA A 53 9.56 -10.59 3.68
N LYS A 54 9.83 -9.50 4.41
CA LYS A 54 9.67 -9.44 5.87
C LYS A 54 8.21 -9.55 6.32
N ALA A 55 7.24 -9.34 5.42
CA ALA A 55 5.83 -9.53 5.72
C ALA A 55 5.48 -10.95 6.20
N ARG A 56 6.28 -11.97 5.84
CA ARG A 56 6.08 -13.34 6.34
C ARG A 56 6.24 -13.43 7.86
N ASP A 57 7.21 -12.69 8.41
CA ASP A 57 7.52 -12.73 9.84
C ASP A 57 6.48 -11.93 10.62
N VAL A 58 5.97 -10.83 10.02
CA VAL A 58 4.85 -10.04 10.56
C VAL A 58 3.57 -10.85 10.54
N GLN A 59 3.27 -11.55 9.44
CA GLN A 59 2.06 -12.35 9.29
C GLN A 59 2.02 -13.53 10.27
N ALA A 60 3.17 -14.07 10.67
CA ALA A 60 3.23 -15.15 11.65
C ALA A 60 2.72 -14.75 13.06
N LEU A 61 2.61 -13.46 13.37
CA LEU A 61 2.08 -12.97 14.66
C LEU A 61 0.55 -13.08 14.75
N ASP A 62 -0.13 -13.04 13.61
CA ASP A 62 -1.57 -13.28 13.50
C ASP A 62 -1.86 -14.10 12.23
N PRO A 63 -1.87 -15.44 12.36
CA PRO A 63 -2.04 -16.33 11.21
C PRO A 63 -3.40 -16.24 10.52
N ASP A 64 -4.40 -15.56 11.10
CA ASP A 64 -5.73 -15.44 10.51
C ASP A 64 -5.88 -14.20 9.62
N THR A 65 -4.90 -13.30 9.64
CA THR A 65 -4.90 -12.07 8.84
C THR A 65 -3.69 -11.97 7.91
N LEU A 66 -3.70 -10.94 7.07
CA LEU A 66 -2.54 -10.51 6.29
C LEU A 66 -2.20 -9.06 6.68
N PRO A 67 -0.94 -8.75 7.02
CA PRO A 67 -0.57 -7.43 7.56
C PRO A 67 -0.23 -6.40 6.47
N ASN A 68 -0.41 -5.13 6.79
CA ASN A 68 0.28 -4.03 6.13
C ASN A 68 1.81 -4.16 6.36
N THR A 69 2.62 -3.95 5.33
CA THR A 69 4.09 -4.13 5.41
C THR A 69 4.77 -3.19 6.40
N TYR A 70 4.19 -2.01 6.65
CA TYR A 70 4.73 -1.04 7.60
C TYR A 70 4.72 -1.55 9.06
N LEU A 71 3.92 -2.57 9.39
CA LEU A 71 3.93 -3.20 10.71
C LEU A 71 5.31 -3.75 11.11
N LYS A 72 6.21 -4.02 10.15
CA LYS A 72 7.59 -4.43 10.47
C LYS A 72 8.33 -3.40 11.34
N TYR A 73 8.04 -2.11 11.17
CA TYR A 73 8.71 -1.04 11.94
C TYR A 73 8.29 -1.00 13.40
N TYR A 74 7.11 -1.55 13.71
CA TYR A 74 6.55 -1.59 15.06
C TYR A 74 6.84 -2.92 15.75
N LEU A 75 6.80 -4.02 14.99
CA LEU A 75 6.91 -5.37 15.52
C LEU A 75 8.33 -5.94 15.45
N PHE A 76 9.18 -5.41 14.55
CA PHE A 76 10.60 -5.79 14.41
C PHE A 76 11.53 -4.55 14.30
N PRO A 77 11.45 -3.58 15.24
CA PRO A 77 12.22 -2.34 15.16
C PRO A 77 13.74 -2.58 15.27
N ASP A 78 14.17 -3.56 16.06
CA ASP A 78 15.56 -3.98 16.24
C ASP A 78 16.17 -4.48 14.92
N TYR A 79 15.45 -5.33 14.19
CA TYR A 79 15.83 -5.80 12.86
C TYR A 79 16.01 -4.62 11.90
N VAL A 80 15.06 -3.67 11.87
CA VAL A 80 15.13 -2.52 10.98
C VAL A 80 16.37 -1.67 11.29
N VAL A 81 16.62 -1.35 12.56
CA VAL A 81 17.80 -0.56 12.97
C VAL A 81 19.09 -1.28 12.59
N GLN A 82 19.18 -2.59 12.84
CA GLN A 82 20.37 -3.38 12.53
C GLN A 82 20.68 -3.43 11.02
N HIS A 83 19.66 -3.40 10.17
CA HIS A 83 19.80 -3.44 8.71
C HIS A 83 19.71 -2.06 8.05
N SER A 84 19.73 -0.98 8.85
CA SER A 84 19.79 0.39 8.35
C SER A 84 21.23 0.87 8.22
N ASN A 85 21.48 1.76 7.25
CA ASN A 85 22.75 2.47 7.13
C ASN A 85 22.57 3.93 7.59
N PRO A 86 23.18 4.36 8.70
CA PRO A 86 23.03 5.72 9.22
C PRO A 86 23.65 6.79 8.33
N GLU A 87 24.62 6.43 7.48
CA GLU A 87 25.31 7.36 6.57
C GLU A 87 24.68 7.39 5.16
N HIS A 88 23.78 6.46 4.85
CA HIS A 88 23.10 6.39 3.56
C HIS A 88 21.72 5.76 3.72
N THR A 89 20.70 6.61 3.70
CA THR A 89 19.30 6.22 3.97
C THR A 89 18.49 6.16 2.68
N ARG A 90 17.21 5.76 2.79
CA ARG A 90 16.28 5.78 1.66
C ARG A 90 16.22 7.13 0.93
N ALA A 91 16.38 8.25 1.65
CA ALA A 91 16.42 9.57 1.02
C ALA A 91 17.62 9.71 0.06
N ASN A 92 18.79 9.18 0.43
CA ASN A 92 19.97 9.19 -0.42
C ASN A 92 19.74 8.36 -1.69
N GLU A 93 19.16 7.17 -1.58
CA GLU A 93 18.78 6.34 -2.73
C GLU A 93 17.86 7.12 -3.71
N VAL A 94 16.85 7.82 -3.19
CA VAL A 94 15.92 8.61 -4.01
C VAL A 94 16.61 9.80 -4.69
N MET A 95 17.43 10.56 -3.96
CA MET A 95 18.19 11.69 -4.49
C MET A 95 19.20 11.25 -5.56
N GLU A 96 19.84 10.10 -5.37
CA GLU A 96 20.84 9.58 -6.29
C GLU A 96 20.22 8.98 -7.56
N HIS A 97 18.98 8.53 -7.51
CA HIS A 97 18.32 7.84 -8.61
C HIS A 97 17.09 8.60 -9.08
N ARG A 98 15.92 8.32 -8.50
CA ARG A 98 14.61 8.77 -9.00
C ARG A 98 14.56 10.28 -9.24
N GLU A 99 15.05 11.08 -8.30
CA GLU A 99 15.05 12.53 -8.43
C GLU A 99 15.86 12.98 -9.66
N LYS A 100 17.13 12.57 -9.76
CA LYS A 100 17.98 12.90 -10.91
C LYS A 100 17.37 12.42 -12.23
N GLN A 101 16.96 11.15 -12.29
CA GLN A 101 16.42 10.54 -13.50
C GLN A 101 15.21 11.29 -14.05
N VAL A 102 14.24 11.62 -13.19
CA VAL A 102 13.02 12.34 -13.60
C VAL A 102 13.35 13.76 -14.04
N PHE A 103 14.14 14.51 -13.26
CA PHE A 103 14.48 15.89 -13.61
C PHE A 103 15.36 15.99 -14.85
N ASP A 104 16.29 15.05 -15.07
CA ASP A 104 17.07 14.95 -16.31
C ASP A 104 16.21 14.63 -17.51
N ALA A 105 15.27 13.67 -17.38
CA ALA A 105 14.31 13.35 -18.43
C ALA A 105 13.46 14.57 -18.81
N CYS A 106 12.95 15.32 -17.82
CA CYS A 106 12.22 16.56 -18.06
C CYS A 106 13.07 17.61 -18.80
N ARG A 107 14.33 17.83 -18.38
CA ARG A 107 15.26 18.75 -19.07
C ARG A 107 15.49 18.34 -20.52
N ALA A 108 15.71 17.04 -20.77
CA ALA A 108 15.93 16.52 -22.12
C ALA A 108 14.69 16.73 -23.01
N ILE A 109 13.49 16.46 -22.48
CA ILE A 109 12.22 16.67 -23.18
C ILE A 109 12.04 18.15 -23.53
N THR A 110 12.27 19.05 -22.57
CA THR A 110 12.15 20.50 -22.80
C THR A 110 13.14 21.00 -23.84
N ALA A 111 14.41 20.56 -23.77
CA ALA A 111 15.44 20.97 -24.73
C ALA A 111 15.17 20.45 -26.15
N ALA A 112 14.60 19.24 -26.28
CA ALA A 112 14.30 18.62 -27.57
C ALA A 112 12.92 19.02 -28.14
N GLY A 113 12.01 19.54 -27.30
CA GLY A 113 10.61 19.77 -27.67
C GLY A 113 9.84 18.48 -28.02
N ASN A 114 10.30 17.33 -27.53
CA ASN A 114 9.76 16.01 -27.87
C ASN A 114 9.85 15.06 -26.67
N SER A 115 8.74 14.41 -26.31
CA SER A 115 8.67 13.48 -25.17
C SER A 115 9.60 12.29 -25.31
N ALA A 116 9.88 11.83 -26.53
CA ALA A 116 10.78 10.69 -26.79
C ALA A 116 12.23 10.94 -26.34
N ALA A 117 12.61 12.20 -26.04
CA ALA A 117 13.93 12.54 -25.53
C ALA A 117 14.12 12.19 -24.04
N GLY A 118 13.04 11.96 -23.29
CA GLY A 118 13.08 11.52 -21.89
C GLY A 118 12.52 10.11 -21.73
N LYS A 119 12.94 9.43 -20.67
CA LYS A 119 12.41 8.11 -20.28
C LYS A 119 11.42 8.31 -19.15
N LEU A 120 10.21 8.75 -19.49
CA LEU A 120 9.07 8.81 -18.57
C LEU A 120 8.04 7.78 -19.04
N GLU A 121 7.68 6.89 -18.14
CA GLU A 121 6.69 5.84 -18.37
C GLU A 121 5.37 6.20 -17.65
N ILE A 122 4.28 5.57 -18.08
CA ILE A 122 2.99 5.74 -17.39
C ILE A 122 3.10 5.08 -16.02
N ASP A 123 2.75 5.83 -14.97
CA ASP A 123 2.67 5.28 -13.62
C ASP A 123 1.31 4.61 -13.41
N GLU A 124 1.28 3.27 -13.52
CA GLU A 124 0.08 2.49 -13.27
C GLU A 124 -0.34 2.53 -11.79
N HIS A 125 0.58 2.78 -10.86
CA HIS A 125 0.26 2.87 -9.43
C HIS A 125 -0.64 4.07 -9.14
N ALA A 126 -0.43 5.22 -9.78
CA ALA A 126 -1.21 6.43 -9.53
C ALA A 126 -2.68 6.36 -10.02
N SER A 127 -3.09 5.27 -10.69
CA SER A 127 -4.45 5.06 -11.19
C SER A 127 -5.54 5.18 -10.11
N TYR A 128 -5.27 4.73 -8.87
CA TYR A 128 -6.24 4.81 -7.77
C TYR A 128 -6.72 6.24 -7.46
N ILE A 129 -5.93 7.26 -7.80
CA ILE A 129 -6.32 8.67 -7.63
C ILE A 129 -7.44 9.03 -8.60
N VAL A 130 -7.37 8.52 -9.84
CA VAL A 130 -8.39 8.73 -10.85
C VAL A 130 -9.65 7.95 -10.50
N ASP A 131 -9.53 6.74 -9.97
CA ASP A 131 -10.68 5.96 -9.47
C ASP A 131 -11.42 6.73 -8.37
N LEU A 132 -10.70 7.31 -7.40
CA LEU A 132 -11.29 8.14 -6.35
C LEU A 132 -11.99 9.38 -6.93
N ALA A 133 -11.32 10.08 -7.86
CA ALA A 133 -11.89 11.26 -8.49
C ALA A 133 -13.16 10.91 -9.31
N ALA A 134 -13.14 9.80 -10.04
CA ALA A 134 -14.27 9.29 -10.80
C ALA A 134 -15.43 8.88 -9.88
N ALA A 135 -15.14 8.24 -8.74
CA ALA A 135 -16.14 7.84 -7.78
C ALA A 135 -16.93 9.03 -7.21
N ILE A 136 -16.22 10.12 -6.89
CA ILE A 136 -16.84 11.37 -6.44
C ILE A 136 -17.60 12.04 -7.60
N ALA A 137 -16.96 12.19 -8.77
CA ALA A 137 -17.53 12.93 -9.89
C ALA A 137 -18.79 12.26 -10.47
N PHE A 138 -18.82 10.93 -10.48
CA PHE A 138 -19.87 10.15 -11.13
C PHE A 138 -20.70 9.30 -10.18
N ASN A 139 -20.54 9.49 -8.87
CA ASN A 139 -21.27 8.77 -7.82
C ASN A 139 -21.24 7.24 -8.00
N THR A 140 -20.07 6.67 -8.27
CA THR A 140 -19.95 5.27 -8.71
C THR A 140 -20.22 4.27 -7.59
N GLN A 141 -20.15 4.70 -6.33
CA GLN A 141 -20.26 3.83 -5.15
C GLN A 141 -19.15 2.77 -5.11
N GLU A 142 -18.01 3.07 -5.73
CA GLU A 142 -16.85 2.19 -5.74
C GLU A 142 -16.29 1.99 -4.33
N ARG A 143 -15.86 0.77 -4.04
CA ARG A 143 -15.38 0.38 -2.73
C ARG A 143 -13.87 0.57 -2.62
N MET A 144 -13.43 1.42 -1.70
CA MET A 144 -12.02 1.81 -1.55
C MET A 144 -11.61 1.79 -0.07
N LEU A 145 -10.31 1.65 0.23
CA LEU A 145 -9.80 1.94 1.58
C LEU A 145 -9.54 3.44 1.70
N LEU A 146 -10.15 4.08 2.70
CA LEU A 146 -9.96 5.50 2.98
C LEU A 146 -9.73 5.72 4.46
N ILE A 147 -9.05 6.82 4.78
CA ILE A 147 -8.81 7.29 6.14
C ILE A 147 -9.99 8.18 6.55
N VAL A 148 -10.80 7.72 7.49
CA VAL A 148 -12.03 8.37 7.94
C VAL A 148 -12.13 8.36 9.48
N PRO A 149 -12.90 9.24 10.11
CA PRO A 149 -13.20 9.13 11.53
C PRO A 149 -13.89 7.79 11.84
N ASN A 150 -13.50 7.14 12.94
CA ASN A 150 -14.01 5.82 13.31
C ASN A 150 -15.52 5.84 13.60
N ASN A 151 -15.95 6.66 14.57
CA ASN A 151 -17.36 6.88 14.92
C ASN A 151 -18.19 5.57 14.98
N GLY A 152 -17.68 4.57 15.70
CA GLY A 152 -18.31 3.26 15.86
C GLY A 152 -18.14 2.25 14.70
N ALA A 153 -17.40 2.57 13.63
CA ALA A 153 -17.14 1.61 12.55
C ALA A 153 -16.33 0.40 13.06
N ILE A 154 -15.34 0.66 13.92
CA ILE A 154 -14.66 -0.31 14.78
C ILE A 154 -15.17 -0.05 16.20
N HIS A 155 -16.05 -0.93 16.70
CA HIS A 155 -16.91 -0.64 17.86
C HIS A 155 -16.14 -0.61 19.20
N ASN A 156 -15.09 -1.41 19.32
CA ASN A 156 -14.22 -1.48 20.51
C ASN A 156 -12.99 -0.57 20.41
N PHE A 157 -12.97 0.40 19.51
CA PHE A 157 -11.87 1.33 19.30
C PHE A 157 -12.31 2.78 19.47
N ASP A 158 -11.35 3.70 19.67
CA ASP A 158 -11.62 5.12 19.91
C ASP A 158 -12.46 5.73 18.77
N ASP A 159 -13.60 6.34 19.10
CA ASP A 159 -14.53 6.95 18.15
C ASP A 159 -13.93 8.16 17.42
N GLU A 160 -12.99 8.87 18.07
CA GLU A 160 -12.35 10.06 17.49
C GLU A 160 -11.13 9.71 16.63
N ALA A 161 -10.70 8.46 16.61
CA ALA A 161 -9.54 8.04 15.82
C ALA A 161 -9.84 8.11 14.32
N MET A 162 -8.82 8.52 13.55
CA MET A 162 -8.82 8.35 12.09
C MET A 162 -8.37 6.92 11.76
N VAL A 163 -9.24 6.15 11.12
CA VAL A 163 -9.04 4.74 10.78
C VAL A 163 -9.06 4.54 9.27
N GLU A 164 -8.29 3.57 8.79
CA GLU A 164 -8.24 3.14 7.39
C GLU A 164 -9.14 1.92 7.21
N ILE A 165 -10.32 2.13 6.63
CA ILE A 165 -11.37 1.11 6.49
C ILE A 165 -12.06 1.16 5.12
N PRO A 166 -12.73 0.08 4.70
CA PRO A 166 -13.49 0.08 3.45
C PRO A 166 -14.65 1.07 3.49
N CYS A 167 -14.75 1.93 2.48
CA CYS A 167 -15.82 2.88 2.29
C CYS A 167 -16.44 2.68 0.89
N LEU A 168 -17.73 2.99 0.75
CA LEU A 168 -18.32 3.26 -0.57
C LEU A 168 -18.13 4.74 -0.87
N VAL A 169 -17.66 5.09 -2.06
CA VAL A 169 -17.38 6.49 -2.43
C VAL A 169 -18.39 6.99 -3.44
N GLY A 170 -19.09 8.06 -3.07
CA GLY A 170 -20.08 8.73 -3.92
C GLY A 170 -19.87 10.24 -4.01
N HIS A 171 -20.85 10.92 -4.58
CA HIS A 171 -20.79 12.38 -4.77
C HIS A 171 -20.78 13.17 -3.45
N ASN A 172 -21.22 12.55 -2.34
CA ASN A 172 -21.18 13.14 -1.00
C ASN A 172 -19.89 12.79 -0.22
N GLY A 173 -18.94 12.09 -0.85
CA GLY A 173 -17.74 11.57 -0.18
C GLY A 173 -17.91 10.12 0.29
N PRO A 174 -17.13 9.69 1.30
CA PRO A 174 -17.09 8.31 1.76
C PRO A 174 -18.25 7.95 2.69
N GLU A 175 -18.79 6.75 2.51
CA GLU A 175 -19.74 6.07 3.41
C GLU A 175 -19.04 4.84 4.00
N PRO A 176 -18.51 4.93 5.24
CA PRO A 176 -17.71 3.86 5.84
C PRO A 176 -18.53 2.59 6.12
N LEU A 177 -17.93 1.42 5.88
CA LEU A 177 -18.53 0.12 6.19
C LEU A 177 -18.10 -0.34 7.59
N VAL A 178 -19.06 -0.85 8.36
CA VAL A 178 -18.80 -1.39 9.70
C VAL A 178 -17.82 -2.56 9.65
N VAL A 179 -16.80 -2.48 10.50
CA VAL A 179 -15.80 -3.51 10.73
C VAL A 179 -16.29 -4.49 11.79
N GLY A 180 -16.73 -4.00 12.95
CA GLY A 180 -17.13 -4.79 14.11
C GLY A 180 -16.20 -4.57 15.31
N ASP A 181 -16.13 -5.57 16.19
CA ASP A 181 -15.15 -5.69 17.28
C ASP A 181 -13.88 -6.43 16.82
#